data_AF-A0A836LMT5-F1
#
_entry.id   AF-A0A836LMT5-F1
#
_cell.length_a   1.000
_cell.length_b   1.000
_cell.length_c   1.000
_cell.angle_alpha   90.00
_cell.angle_beta   90.00
_cell.angle_gamma   90.00
#
_symmetry.space_group_name_H-M   'P 1'
#
loop_
_entity.id
_entity.type
_entity.pdbx_description
1 polymer ?
#
loop_
_entity_poly.entity_id
_entity_poly.type
_entity_poly.pdbx_seq_one_letter_code
_entity_poly.pdbx_strand_id
1 'polypeptide(L)'
;MTTLYKDYNKSSKELLTKHFTKGGEWQIENKGSALKGSYAITTTSKTGDDVNINVEGVSESGACYGKLTFTPRDFSDIKAAVRIEDLHNHRVEANIQQGPVSVRYLRGS
;
A
#
# COMPACT_ATOMS: atom_id res chain seq x y z
N MET A 1 -6.75 28.90 5.28
CA MET A 1 -7.07 27.46 5.18
C MET A 1 -8.29 27.32 4.30
N THR A 2 -8.16 26.71 3.13
CA THR A 2 -9.26 26.56 2.17
C THR A 2 -9.70 25.10 2.21
N THR A 3 -10.69 24.78 3.02
CA THR A 3 -11.35 23.46 3.01
C THR A 3 -12.16 23.35 1.72
N LEU A 4 -11.85 22.36 0.88
CA LEU A 4 -12.63 22.09 -0.33
C LEU A 4 -14.02 21.57 0.09
N TYR A 5 -15.08 21.91 -0.66
CA TYR A 5 -16.46 21.49 -0.36
C TYR A 5 -16.62 19.96 -0.18
N LYS A 6 -15.81 19.17 -0.90
CA LYS A 6 -15.75 17.71 -0.75
C LYS A 6 -15.27 17.24 0.64
N ASP A 7 -14.51 18.07 1.35
CA ASP A 7 -13.95 17.76 2.66
C ASP A 7 -14.91 18.15 3.81
N TYR A 8 -15.92 18.99 3.56
CA TYR A 8 -16.89 19.44 4.57
C TYR A 8 -17.68 18.27 5.19
N ASN A 9 -18.10 17.31 4.37
CA ASN A 9 -18.84 16.12 4.84
C ASN A 9 -17.93 14.90 5.05
N LYS A 10 -16.62 15.05 4.87
CA LYS A 10 -15.69 13.92 4.95
C LYS A 10 -15.58 13.40 6.38
N SER A 11 -15.45 14.30 7.36
CA SER A 11 -15.32 13.94 8.77
C SER A 11 -16.54 13.17 9.29
N SER A 12 -17.75 13.66 9.00
CA SER A 12 -19.00 13.00 9.41
C SER A 12 -19.19 11.63 8.72
N LYS A 13 -18.84 11.51 7.44
CA LYS A 13 -18.88 10.22 6.74
C LYS A 13 -17.85 9.24 7.30
N GLU A 14 -16.64 9.69 7.61
CA GLU A 14 -15.60 8.83 8.20
C GLU A 14 -16.04 8.28 9.56
N LEU A 15 -16.69 9.08 10.41
CA LEU A 15 -17.21 8.59 11.70
C LEU A 15 -18.20 7.44 11.55
N LEU A 16 -18.99 7.44 10.47
CA LEU A 16 -20.03 6.44 10.23
C LEU A 16 -19.52 5.21 9.45
N THR A 17 -18.33 5.27 8.84
CA THR A 17 -17.89 4.25 7.87
C THR A 17 -16.51 3.67 8.12
N LYS A 18 -15.63 4.37 8.84
CA LYS A 18 -14.19 4.04 8.90
C LYS A 18 -13.87 2.77 9.69
N HIS A 19 -14.76 2.34 10.59
CA HIS A 19 -14.56 1.17 11.44
C HIS A 19 -15.75 0.21 11.49
N PHE A 20 -16.80 0.50 10.72
CA PHE A 20 -18.00 -0.33 10.68
C PHE A 20 -17.96 -1.22 9.45
N THR A 21 -17.56 -2.48 9.63
CA THR A 21 -17.78 -3.50 8.61
C THR A 21 -19.27 -3.87 8.56
N LYS A 22 -19.75 -4.33 7.41
CA LYS A 22 -21.10 -4.90 7.33
C LYS A 22 -21.19 -6.11 8.26
N GLY A 23 -22.36 -6.35 8.84
CA GLY A 23 -22.58 -7.53 9.68
C GLY A 23 -22.19 -8.81 8.95
N GLY A 24 -21.35 -9.64 9.58
CA GLY A 24 -20.82 -10.88 9.00
C GLY A 24 -19.48 -10.72 8.26
N GLU A 25 -18.97 -9.51 8.08
CA GLU A 25 -17.65 -9.25 7.50
C GLU A 25 -16.63 -8.92 8.59
N TRP A 26 -15.48 -9.61 8.56
CA TRP A 26 -14.31 -9.27 9.35
C TRP A 26 -13.25 -8.59 8.49
N GLN A 27 -12.53 -7.65 9.09
CA GLN A 27 -11.36 -6.99 8.52
C GLN A 27 -10.22 -7.10 9.52
N ILE A 28 -9.07 -7.59 9.05
CA ILE A 28 -7.81 -7.60 9.80
C ILE A 28 -6.93 -6.52 9.19
N GLU A 29 -6.43 -5.63 10.04
CA GLU A 29 -5.51 -4.59 9.66
C GLU A 29 -4.35 -4.53 10.66
N ASN A 30 -3.14 -4.61 10.14
CA ASN A 30 -1.91 -4.28 10.83
C ASN A 30 -1.28 -3.10 10.09
N LYS A 31 -1.08 -2.00 10.80
CA LYS A 31 -0.45 -0.78 10.29
C LYS A 31 0.89 -0.60 10.98
N GLY A 32 1.94 -0.54 10.18
CA GLY A 32 3.29 -0.21 10.63
C GLY A 32 3.91 0.80 9.68
N SER A 33 4.65 1.75 10.23
CA SER A 33 5.47 2.70 9.47
C SER A 33 6.92 2.49 9.84
N ALA A 34 7.79 2.41 8.84
CA ALA A 34 9.19 2.14 9.08
C ALA A 34 9.89 3.40 9.63
N LEU A 35 10.62 3.24 10.73
CA LEU A 35 11.58 4.24 11.18
C LEU A 35 12.88 4.11 10.36
N LYS A 36 13.70 5.16 10.35
CA LYS A 36 15.01 5.13 9.70
C LYS A 36 15.86 3.98 10.30
N GLY A 37 16.43 3.16 9.43
CA GLY A 37 17.19 1.95 9.79
C GLY A 37 16.32 0.73 10.11
N SER A 38 15.01 0.79 9.87
CA SER A 38 14.07 -0.29 10.19
C SER A 38 13.17 -0.65 9.00
N TYR A 39 12.46 -1.76 9.16
CA TYR A 39 11.41 -2.21 8.25
C TYR A 39 10.07 -2.25 8.98
N ALA A 40 8.99 -1.99 8.25
CA ALA A 40 7.64 -2.15 8.72
C ALA A 40 6.83 -2.96 7.72
N ILE A 41 5.92 -3.77 8.24
CA ILE A 41 5.00 -4.56 7.44
C ILE A 41 3.60 -4.10 7.78
N THR A 42 2.83 -3.72 6.76
CA THR A 42 1.41 -3.40 6.87
C THR A 42 0.64 -4.49 6.15
N THR A 43 -0.29 -5.14 6.83
CA THR A 43 -1.12 -6.20 6.25
C THR A 43 -2.58 -5.84 6.41
N THR A 44 -3.34 -5.91 5.33
CA THR A 44 -4.79 -5.72 5.36
C THR A 44 -5.48 -6.85 4.63
N SER A 45 -6.47 -7.46 5.27
CA SER A 45 -7.31 -8.52 4.71
C SER A 45 -8.76 -8.29 5.13
N LYS A 46 -9.69 -8.56 4.23
CA LYS A 46 -11.13 -8.47 4.49
C LYS A 46 -11.84 -9.69 3.92
N THR A 47 -12.96 -10.06 4.53
CA THR A 47 -13.77 -11.20 4.10
C THR A 47 -14.16 -11.05 2.62
N GLY A 48 -13.70 -11.97 1.76
CA GLY A 48 -14.07 -12.01 0.34
C GLY A 48 -13.30 -11.05 -0.56
N ASP A 49 -12.37 -10.27 -0.03
CA ASP A 49 -11.56 -9.30 -0.77
C ASP A 49 -10.08 -9.74 -0.83
N ASP A 50 -9.25 -8.96 -1.51
CA ASP A 50 -7.80 -9.21 -1.65
C ASP A 50 -7.05 -9.04 -0.33
N VAL A 51 -6.06 -9.91 -0.12
CA VAL A 51 -5.03 -9.71 0.88
C VAL A 51 -3.98 -8.78 0.31
N ASN A 52 -3.67 -7.72 1.06
CA ASN A 52 -2.64 -6.75 0.72
C ASN A 52 -1.56 -6.76 1.80
N ILE A 53 -0.31 -6.95 1.37
CA ILE A 53 0.88 -6.90 2.21
C ILE A 53 1.76 -5.80 1.64
N ASN A 54 2.04 -4.79 2.45
CA ASN A 54 2.98 -3.72 2.10
C ASN A 54 4.18 -3.84 3.04
N VAL A 55 5.38 -3.80 2.48
CA VAL A 55 6.64 -3.77 3.20
C VAL A 55 7.30 -2.44 2.90
N GLU A 56 7.64 -1.71 3.94
CA GLU A 56 8.42 -0.48 3.85
C GLU A 56 9.75 -0.71 4.56
N GLY A 57 10.84 -0.27 3.95
CA GLY A 57 12.15 -0.23 4.56
C GLY A 57 12.78 1.13 4.32
N VAL A 58 13.22 1.78 5.38
CA VAL A 58 13.90 3.08 5.28
C VAL A 58 15.33 2.88 5.74
N SER A 59 16.29 3.09 4.85
CA SER A 59 17.72 3.02 5.13
C SER A 59 18.32 4.43 5.23
N GLU A 60 19.62 4.53 5.51
CA GLU A 60 20.30 5.83 5.46
C GLU A 60 20.44 6.38 4.04
N SER A 61 20.54 5.49 3.06
CA SER A 61 20.84 5.81 1.66
C SER A 61 19.61 5.87 0.74
N GLY A 62 18.42 5.62 1.27
CA GLY A 62 17.21 5.51 0.47
C GLY A 62 16.11 4.71 1.15
N ALA A 63 15.02 4.48 0.41
CA ALA A 63 13.87 3.70 0.87
C ALA A 63 13.50 2.62 -0.15
N CYS A 64 13.00 1.49 0.36
CA CYS A 64 12.44 0.42 -0.44
C CYS A 64 11.00 0.15 -0.02
N TYR A 65 10.15 -0.06 -1.01
CA TYR A 65 8.73 -0.32 -0.82
C TYR A 65 8.36 -1.57 -1.63
N GLY A 66 7.89 -2.60 -0.95
CA GLY A 66 7.28 -3.77 -1.55
C GLY A 66 5.78 -3.73 -1.34
N LYS A 67 5.01 -4.12 -2.34
CA LYS A 67 3.58 -4.37 -2.22
C LYS A 67 3.25 -5.69 -2.87
N LEU A 68 2.53 -6.55 -2.17
CA LEU A 68 1.99 -7.80 -2.66
C LEU A 68 0.48 -7.78 -2.44
N THR A 69 -0.27 -8.02 -3.50
CA THR A 69 -1.73 -8.14 -3.48
C THR A 69 -2.08 -9.48 -4.09
N PHE A 70 -2.95 -10.24 -3.44
CA PHE A 70 -3.47 -11.49 -4.00
C PHE A 70 -4.88 -11.79 -3.50
N THR A 71 -5.67 -12.42 -4.36
CA THR A 71 -7.02 -12.90 -4.02
C THR A 71 -6.92 -14.33 -3.45
N PRO A 72 -7.26 -14.58 -2.18
CA PRO A 72 -7.03 -15.88 -1.54
C PRO A 72 -7.85 -17.04 -2.13
N ARG A 73 -8.98 -16.74 -2.77
CA ARG A 73 -9.91 -17.77 -3.25
C ARG A 73 -9.29 -18.63 -4.34
N ASP A 74 -8.61 -17.97 -5.29
CA ASP A 74 -8.20 -18.60 -6.54
C ASP A 74 -6.71 -18.40 -6.85
N PHE A 75 -6.02 -17.52 -6.11
CA PHE A 75 -4.65 -17.05 -6.41
C PHE A 75 -4.44 -16.60 -7.87
N SER A 76 -5.54 -16.29 -8.57
CA SER A 76 -5.55 -15.87 -9.97
C SER A 76 -4.89 -14.51 -10.15
N ASP A 77 -5.03 -13.62 -9.17
CA ASP A 77 -4.66 -12.22 -9.30
C ASP A 77 -3.53 -11.82 -8.34
N ILE A 78 -2.39 -12.51 -8.47
CA ILE A 78 -1.17 -12.12 -7.75
C ILE A 78 -0.53 -10.93 -8.44
N LYS A 79 -0.36 -9.84 -7.70
CA LYS A 79 0.32 -8.61 -8.12
C LYS A 79 1.40 -8.27 -7.10
N ALA A 80 2.63 -8.12 -7.56
CA ALA A 80 3.74 -7.64 -6.77
C ALA A 80 4.29 -6.34 -7.38
N ALA A 81 4.56 -5.35 -6.55
CA ALA A 81 5.23 -4.13 -6.92
C ALA A 81 6.42 -3.92 -6.00
N VAL A 82 7.55 -3.51 -6.57
CA VAL A 82 8.75 -3.12 -5.83
C VAL A 82 9.16 -1.75 -6.30
N ARG A 83 9.39 -0.84 -5.37
CA ARG A 83 9.93 0.49 -5.60
C ARG A 83 11.16 0.67 -4.74
N ILE A 84 12.23 1.19 -5.33
CA ILE A 84 13.45 1.58 -4.63
C ILE A 84 13.72 3.03 -4.97
N GLU A 85 14.08 3.82 -3.98
CA GLU A 85 14.36 5.25 -4.10
C GLU A 85 15.63 5.58 -3.34
N ASP A 86 16.54 6.32 -3.96
CA ASP A 86 17.76 6.81 -3.32
C ASP A 86 17.61 8.25 -2.80
N LEU A 87 18.61 8.72 -2.04
CA LEU A 87 18.65 10.11 -1.55
C LEU A 87 18.73 11.17 -2.66
N HIS A 88 19.14 10.78 -3.87
CA HIS A 88 19.25 11.66 -5.04
C HIS A 88 17.98 11.64 -5.89
N ASN A 89 16.88 11.12 -5.33
CA ASN A 89 15.56 11.09 -5.97
C ASN A 89 15.55 10.26 -7.27
N HIS A 90 16.50 9.32 -7.42
CA HIS A 90 16.42 8.28 -8.43
C HIS A 90 15.49 7.18 -7.93
N ARG A 91 14.55 6.78 -8.79
CA ARG A 91 13.52 5.82 -8.44
C ARG A 91 13.44 4.71 -9.48
N VAL A 92 13.47 3.47 -8.99
CA VAL A 92 13.27 2.26 -9.78
C VAL A 92 11.96 1.63 -9.35
N GLU A 93 11.11 1.29 -10.30
CA GLU A 93 9.86 0.57 -10.04
C GLU A 93 9.76 -0.66 -10.92
N ALA A 94 9.35 -1.77 -10.32
CA ALA A 94 9.00 -2.99 -11.01
C ALA A 94 7.59 -3.41 -10.58
N ASN A 95 6.73 -3.70 -11.54
CA ASN A 95 5.41 -4.29 -11.31
C ASN A 95 5.34 -5.64 -12.02
N ILE A 96 5.00 -6.65 -11.25
CA ILE A 96 4.83 -8.04 -11.66
C ILE A 96 3.36 -8.40 -11.41
N GLN A 97 2.70 -8.90 -12.43
CA GLN A 97 1.35 -9.45 -12.35
C GLN A 97 1.28 -10.66 -13.27
N GLN A 98 0.26 -11.51 -13.17
CA GLN A 98 0.03 -12.51 -14.22
C GLN A 98 -0.08 -11.80 -15.58
N GLY A 99 0.94 -11.95 -16.43
CA GLY A 99 1.10 -11.20 -17.68
C GLY A 99 2.44 -10.46 -17.78
N PRO A 100 2.52 -9.35 -18.55
CA PRO A 100 3.77 -8.67 -18.84
C PRO A 100 4.36 -7.98 -17.60
N VAL A 101 5.65 -8.20 -17.37
CA VAL A 101 6.43 -7.48 -16.36
C VAL A 101 6.74 -6.09 -16.89
N SER A 102 6.52 -5.06 -16.07
CA SER A 102 6.89 -3.69 -16.39
C SER A 102 7.95 -3.19 -15.41
N VAL A 103 9.01 -2.60 -15.96
CA VAL A 103 10.08 -1.96 -15.19
C VAL A 103 10.21 -0.53 -15.69
N ARG A 104 10.27 0.43 -14.77
CA ARG A 104 10.42 1.86 -15.08
C ARG A 104 11.52 2.46 -14.22
N TYR A 105 12.43 3.18 -14.87
CA TYR A 105 13.44 4.00 -14.22
C TYR A 105 13.02 5.47 -14.32
N LEU A 106 13.05 6.19 -13.21
CA LEU A 106 12.78 7.62 -13.13
C LEU A 106 14.01 8.30 -12.50
N ARG A 107 14.57 9.29 -13.20
CA ARG A 107 15.68 10.10 -12.70
C ARG A 107 15.14 11.41 -12.16
N GLY A 108 15.45 11.74 -10.90
CA GLY A 108 15.17 13.06 -10.33
C GLY A 108 15.95 14.14 -11.08
N SER A 109 15.25 15.22 -11.45
CA SER A 109 15.80 16.44 -12.05
C SER A 109 16.29 17.41 -10.98
#